data_AF-A0A9D4VZS0-F1
#
_entry.id   AF-A0A9D4VZS0-F1
#
_cell.length_a   1.000
_cell.length_b   1.000
_cell.length_c   1.000
_cell.angle_alpha   90.00
_cell.angle_beta   90.00
_cell.angle_gamma   90.00
#
_symmetry.space_group_name_H-M   'P 1'
#
loop_
_entity.id
_entity.type
_entity.pdbx_description
1 polymer ?
#
loop_
_entity_poly.entity_id
_entity_poly.type
_entity_poly.pdbx_seq_one_letter_code
_entity_poly.pdbx_strand_id
1 'polypeptide(L)'
;MSRADIAASFQRIAVLHLEERCERAIQWALKMEPSIKHLVVSGGVASNQYVRARLDTVVKKNGLQLVCPPPRLCTDNGVMIAWTGIEHFRVGRYDPPPPAEDPEDYFYDVRPRWPLGEEYAEGRSESRFLRTARLHPSLTSLIQASLQQ
;
A
#
# COMPACT_ATOMS: atom_id res chain seq x y z
N MET A 1 22.70 -9.65 32.27
CA MET A 1 22.08 -8.95 31.14
C MET A 1 20.58 -9.07 31.30
N SER A 2 19.87 -7.95 31.43
CA SER A 2 18.42 -7.94 31.67
C SER A 2 17.62 -8.08 30.37
N ARG A 3 16.32 -8.41 30.48
CA ARG A 3 15.39 -8.39 29.33
C ARG A 3 15.33 -7.00 28.67
N ALA A 4 15.48 -5.94 29.46
CA ALA A 4 15.50 -4.57 28.96
C ALA A 4 16.76 -4.29 28.13
N ASP A 5 17.93 -4.77 28.57
CA ASP A 5 19.19 -4.59 27.82
C ASP A 5 19.14 -5.27 26.45
N ILE A 6 18.54 -6.46 26.39
CA ILE A 6 18.36 -7.21 25.14
C ILE A 6 17.40 -6.46 24.21
N ALA A 7 16.25 -6.01 24.71
CA ALA A 7 15.27 -5.27 23.92
C ALA A 7 15.85 -3.94 23.37
N ALA A 8 16.57 -3.20 24.21
CA ALA A 8 17.21 -1.95 23.82
C ALA A 8 18.31 -2.19 22.77
N SER A 9 19.13 -3.22 22.95
CA SER A 9 20.17 -3.59 21.99
C SER A 9 19.59 -3.99 20.64
N PHE A 10 18.53 -4.81 20.65
CA PHE A 10 17.81 -5.19 19.44
C PHE A 10 17.23 -3.97 18.72
N GLN A 11 16.47 -3.13 19.44
CA GLN A 11 15.87 -1.92 18.86
C GLN A 11 16.94 -1.01 18.24
N ARG A 12 18.07 -0.81 18.94
CA ARG A 12 19.18 -0.01 18.44
C ARG A 12 19.70 -0.52 17.10
N ILE A 13 20.00 -1.82 17.00
CA ILE A 13 20.58 -2.39 15.78
C ILE A 13 19.55 -2.44 14.64
N ALA A 14 18.30 -2.79 14.93
CA ALA A 14 17.23 -2.77 13.94
C ALA A 14 17.03 -1.36 13.34
N VAL A 15 17.00 -0.34 14.19
CA VAL A 15 16.84 1.05 13.74
C VAL A 15 18.08 1.56 13.01
N LEU A 16 19.29 1.19 13.45
CA LEU A 16 20.52 1.52 12.71
C LEU A 16 20.46 1.01 11.26
N HIS A 17 19.97 -0.21 11.05
CA HIS A 17 19.79 -0.74 9.69
C HIS A 17 18.77 0.06 8.88
N LEU A 18 17.67 0.50 9.51
CA LEU A 18 16.69 1.37 8.85
C LEU A 18 17.31 2.72 8.48
N GLU A 19 18.09 3.35 9.37
CA GLU A 19 18.80 4.59 9.10
C GLU A 19 19.70 4.48 7.85
N GLU A 20 20.53 3.43 7.78
CA GLU A 20 21.44 3.19 6.66
C GLU A 20 20.70 2.91 5.32
N ARG A 21 19.55 2.23 5.38
CA ARG A 21 18.73 1.94 4.20
C ARG A 21 18.01 3.20 3.71
N CYS A 22 17.40 3.95 4.63
CA CYS A 22 16.72 5.21 4.32
C CYS A 22 17.69 6.26 3.78
N GLU A 23 18.86 6.42 4.39
CA GLU A 23 19.91 7.33 3.90
C GLU A 23 20.29 6.98 2.45
N ARG A 24 20.59 5.71 2.15
CA ARG A 24 20.90 5.29 0.77
C ARG A 24 19.76 5.55 -0.20
N ALA A 25 18.53 5.26 0.19
CA ALA A 25 17.35 5.50 -0.63
C ALA A 25 17.16 7.00 -0.91
N ILE A 26 17.38 7.86 0.10
CA ILE A 26 17.37 9.32 -0.03
C ILE A 26 18.43 9.78 -1.03
N GLN A 27 19.69 9.33 -0.89
CA GLN A 27 20.76 9.71 -1.80
C GLN A 27 20.49 9.29 -3.25
N TRP A 28 19.79 8.17 -3.43
CA TRP A 28 19.37 7.71 -4.75
C TRP A 28 18.22 8.57 -5.30
N ALA A 29 17.18 8.80 -4.50
CA ALA A 29 15.99 9.57 -4.90
C ALA A 29 16.30 11.05 -5.16
N LEU A 30 17.28 11.64 -4.47
CA LEU A 30 17.73 13.02 -4.71
C LEU A 30 18.36 13.22 -6.09
N LYS A 31 18.77 12.14 -6.77
CA LYS A 31 19.29 12.18 -8.15
C LYS A 31 18.16 12.10 -9.20
N MET A 32 16.92 11.94 -8.77
CA MET A 32 15.75 11.84 -9.65
C MET A 32 15.07 13.20 -9.77
N GLU A 33 14.43 13.42 -10.92
CA GLU A 33 13.59 14.59 -11.16
C GLU A 33 12.11 14.18 -11.24
N PRO A 34 11.19 14.88 -10.54
CA PRO A 34 11.46 15.98 -9.61
C PRO A 34 12.09 15.50 -8.30
N SER A 35 12.99 16.31 -7.74
CA SER A 35 13.66 15.98 -6.47
C SER A 35 12.68 15.85 -5.29
N ILE A 36 12.99 14.94 -4.37
CA ILE A 36 12.17 14.69 -3.18
C ILE A 36 12.35 15.78 -2.12
N LYS A 37 11.30 16.02 -1.33
CA LYS A 37 11.32 16.99 -0.21
C LYS A 37 11.01 16.36 1.15
N HIS A 38 10.42 15.17 1.14
CA HIS A 38 9.90 14.52 2.33
C HIS A 38 10.24 13.03 2.32
N LEU A 39 10.47 12.47 3.51
CA LEU A 39 10.38 11.04 3.76
C LEU A 39 9.13 10.78 4.60
N VAL A 40 8.23 9.95 4.09
CA VAL A 40 7.01 9.55 4.81
C VAL A 40 7.24 8.20 5.49
N VAL A 41 6.93 8.12 6.79
CA VAL A 41 7.02 6.88 7.57
C VAL A 41 5.64 6.57 8.17
N SER A 42 5.00 5.52 7.67
CA SER A 42 3.69 5.01 8.10
C SER A 42 3.79 3.54 8.57
N GLY A 43 2.69 2.95 9.04
CA GLY A 43 2.68 1.62 9.64
C GLY A 43 2.77 1.62 11.16
N GLY A 44 2.52 0.47 11.79
CA GLY A 44 2.55 0.34 13.26
C GLY A 44 3.91 0.69 13.86
N VAL A 45 5.00 0.30 13.21
CA VAL A 45 6.39 0.60 13.65
C VAL A 45 6.68 2.10 13.62
N ALA A 46 6.01 2.86 12.75
CA ALA A 46 6.11 4.32 12.71
C ALA A 46 5.61 4.98 14.00
N SER A 47 4.87 4.29 14.87
CA SER A 47 4.47 4.82 16.18
C SER A 47 5.59 4.77 17.23
N ASN A 48 6.71 4.11 16.94
CA ASN A 48 7.85 4.02 17.84
C ASN A 48 8.64 5.35 17.86
N GLN A 49 8.70 6.02 19.02
CA GLN A 49 9.36 7.32 19.16
C GLN A 49 10.86 7.27 18.87
N TYR A 50 11.54 6.17 19.22
CA TYR A 50 12.96 6.00 18.92
C TYR A 50 13.20 5.91 17.41
N VAL A 51 12.36 5.15 16.69
CA VAL A 51 12.41 5.11 15.21
C VAL A 51 12.24 6.50 14.61
N ARG A 52 11.21 7.25 15.06
CA ARG A 52 10.96 8.63 14.57
C ARG A 52 12.15 9.55 14.77
N ALA A 53 12.71 9.59 15.98
CA ALA A 53 13.82 10.48 16.31
C ALA A 53 15.09 10.17 15.50
N ARG A 54 15.38 8.88 15.29
CA ARG A 54 16.54 8.44 14.49
C ARG A 54 16.36 8.79 13.01
N LEU A 55 15.20 8.48 12.43
CA LEU A 55 14.92 8.82 11.02
C LEU A 55 14.81 10.32 10.79
N ASP A 56 14.32 11.10 11.75
CA ASP A 56 14.29 12.58 11.70
C ASP A 56 15.72 13.15 11.57
N THR A 57 16.69 12.55 12.27
CA THR A 57 18.10 12.93 12.17
C THR A 57 18.63 12.66 10.75
N VAL A 58 18.29 11.51 10.17
CA VAL A 58 18.70 11.11 8.80
C VAL A 58 18.14 12.07 7.76
N VAL A 59 16.85 12.43 7.83
CA VAL A 59 16.25 13.33 6.82
C VAL A 59 16.75 14.76 6.95
N LYS A 60 16.93 15.27 8.18
CA LYS A 60 17.44 16.63 8.42
C LYS A 60 18.86 16.80 7.89
N LYS A 61 19.71 15.78 8.04
CA LYS A 61 21.06 15.76 7.46
C LYS A 61 21.03 15.93 5.94
N ASN A 62 19.95 15.50 5.30
CA ASN A 62 19.75 15.56 3.85
C ASN A 62 18.86 16.73 3.39
N GLY A 63 18.52 17.67 4.27
CA GLY A 63 17.66 18.81 3.93
C GLY A 63 16.20 18.44 3.64
N LEU A 64 15.76 17.26 4.07
CA LEU A 64 14.40 16.75 3.90
C LEU A 64 13.60 16.89 5.20
N GLN A 65 12.28 16.73 5.09
CA GLN A 65 11.37 16.71 6.25
C GLN A 65 10.79 15.31 6.49
N LEU A 66 10.75 14.90 7.76
CA LEU A 66 10.07 13.65 8.16
C LEU A 66 8.58 13.90 8.28
N VAL A 67 7.78 13.07 7.63
CA VAL A 67 6.32 13.07 7.79
C VAL A 67 5.90 11.75 8.41
N CYS A 68 5.30 11.82 9.60
CA CYS A 68 4.66 10.69 10.25
C CYS A 68 3.17 10.97 10.37
N PRO A 69 2.29 10.20 9.70
CA PRO A 69 0.86 10.37 9.86
C PRO A 69 0.41 10.16 11.33
N PRO A 70 -0.75 10.70 11.72
CA PRO A 70 -1.38 10.38 12.99
C PRO A 70 -1.51 8.87 13.18
N PRO A 71 -1.28 8.30 14.39
CA PRO A 71 -1.29 6.86 14.61
C PRO A 71 -2.56 6.14 14.09
N ARG A 72 -3.73 6.78 14.20
CA ARG A 72 -5.02 6.26 13.69
C ARG A 72 -5.05 6.04 12.17
N LEU A 73 -4.17 6.70 11.43
CA LEU A 73 -4.04 6.58 9.97
C LEU A 73 -2.85 5.69 9.56
N CYS A 74 -2.01 5.27 10.52
CA CYS A 74 -0.84 4.44 10.24
C CYS A 74 -1.16 2.94 10.19
N THR A 75 -2.27 2.50 10.75
CA THR A 75 -2.75 1.11 10.67
C THR A 75 -3.74 0.95 9.50
N ASP A 76 -3.88 -0.27 8.99
CA ASP A 76 -4.79 -0.56 7.88
C ASP A 76 -6.22 -0.09 8.18
N ASN A 77 -6.76 0.77 7.32
CA ASN A 77 -8.07 1.38 7.49
C ASN A 77 -8.74 1.63 6.14
N GLY A 78 -10.08 1.68 6.11
CA GLY A 78 -10.83 1.92 4.86
C GLY A 78 -10.62 3.32 4.28
N VAL A 79 -10.18 4.30 5.09
CA VAL A 79 -9.96 5.68 4.62
C VAL A 79 -8.80 5.75 3.64
N MET A 80 -7.71 5.01 3.85
CA MET A 80 -6.57 5.00 2.92
C MET A 80 -6.94 4.39 1.56
N ILE A 81 -7.85 3.40 1.54
CA ILE A 81 -8.37 2.79 0.32
C ILE A 81 -9.27 3.78 -0.43
N ALA A 82 -10.21 4.40 0.28
CA ALA A 82 -11.11 5.40 -0.30
C ALA A 82 -10.33 6.61 -0.86
N TRP A 83 -9.33 7.11 -0.14
CA TRP A 83 -8.49 8.21 -0.58
C TRP A 83 -7.70 7.86 -1.84
N THR A 84 -7.09 6.68 -1.87
CA THR A 84 -6.38 6.17 -3.07
C THR A 84 -7.33 6.11 -4.26
N GLY A 85 -8.56 5.60 -4.07
CA GLY A 85 -9.58 5.56 -5.13
C GLY A 85 -9.97 6.95 -5.65
N ILE A 86 -10.13 7.95 -4.78
CA ILE A 86 -10.42 9.33 -5.18
C ILE A 86 -9.27 9.93 -5.99
N GLU A 87 -8.03 9.76 -5.53
CA GLU A 87 -6.85 10.26 -6.25
C GLU A 87 -6.72 9.63 -7.63
N HIS A 88 -6.97 8.32 -7.73
CA HIS A 88 -7.03 7.58 -8.99
C HIS A 88 -8.16 8.09 -9.92
N PHE A 89 -9.37 8.26 -9.40
CA PHE A 89 -10.51 8.75 -10.15
C PHE A 89 -10.25 10.14 -10.75
N ARG A 90 -9.64 11.06 -9.97
CA ARG A 90 -9.30 12.42 -10.40
C ARG A 90 -8.35 12.47 -11.59
N VAL A 91 -7.46 11.49 -11.73
CA VAL A 91 -6.52 11.38 -12.86
C VAL A 91 -7.02 10.43 -13.96
N GLY A 92 -8.29 10.02 -13.91
CA GLY A 92 -8.90 9.13 -14.90
C GLY A 92 -8.42 7.67 -14.85
N ARG A 93 -7.79 7.25 -13.74
CA ARG A 93 -7.30 5.88 -13.52
C ARG A 93 -8.34 5.04 -12.79
N TYR A 94 -9.41 4.68 -13.47
CA TYR A 94 -10.45 3.81 -12.93
C TYR A 94 -11.00 2.89 -14.01
N ASP A 95 -11.47 1.72 -13.59
CA ASP A 95 -12.21 0.80 -14.46
C ASP A 95 -13.68 1.25 -14.56
N PRO A 96 -14.33 1.13 -15.73
CA PRO A 96 -15.73 1.49 -15.87
C PRO A 96 -16.59 0.66 -14.92
N PRO A 97 -17.71 1.23 -14.42
CA PRO A 97 -18.62 0.47 -13.58
C PRO A 97 -19.16 -0.75 -14.34
N PRO A 98 -19.49 -1.85 -13.63
CA PRO A 98 -20.12 -3.01 -14.24
C PRO A 98 -21.39 -2.63 -15.02
N PRO A 99 -21.73 -3.35 -16.10
CA PRO A 99 -22.99 -3.15 -16.82
C PRO A 99 -24.19 -3.30 -15.89
N ALA A 100 -25.21 -2.45 -16.05
CA ALA A 100 -26.42 -2.48 -15.23
C ALA A 100 -27.29 -3.73 -15.46
N GLU A 101 -27.13 -4.39 -16.61
CA GLU A 101 -27.98 -5.50 -17.07
C GLU A 101 -27.60 -6.84 -16.42
N ASP A 102 -26.32 -7.05 -16.07
CA ASP A 102 -25.82 -8.30 -15.46
C ASP A 102 -24.66 -8.00 -14.47
N PRO A 103 -24.95 -7.42 -13.29
CA PRO A 103 -23.90 -7.07 -12.32
C PRO A 103 -23.20 -8.29 -11.71
N GLU A 104 -23.82 -9.48 -11.74
CA GLU A 104 -23.27 -10.71 -11.15
C GLU A 104 -22.20 -11.41 -12.01
N ASP A 105 -22.12 -11.09 -13.30
CA ASP A 105 -21.15 -11.68 -14.24
C ASP A 105 -19.79 -10.94 -14.26
N TYR A 106 -19.65 -9.89 -13.44
CA TYR A 106 -18.46 -9.03 -13.36
C TYR A 106 -17.58 -9.38 -12.16
N PHE A 107 -16.30 -9.71 -12.40
CA PHE A 107 -15.34 -10.08 -11.35
C PHE A 107 -14.12 -9.17 -11.38
N TYR A 108 -13.69 -8.75 -10.20
CA TYR A 108 -12.40 -8.10 -9.99
C TYR A 108 -11.34 -9.14 -9.65
N ASP A 109 -10.18 -9.05 -10.31
CA ASP A 109 -9.03 -9.90 -9.98
C ASP A 109 -8.52 -9.55 -8.57
N VAL A 110 -8.40 -10.54 -7.70
CA VAL A 110 -7.85 -10.38 -6.34
C VAL A 110 -6.57 -11.17 -6.25
N ARG A 111 -5.44 -10.47 -6.18
CA ARG A 111 -4.11 -11.09 -6.10
C ARG A 111 -3.54 -10.96 -4.70
N PRO A 112 -3.23 -12.06 -4.01
CA PRO A 112 -2.52 -12.01 -2.73
C PRO A 112 -1.13 -11.37 -2.83
N ARG A 113 -0.50 -11.44 -4.00
CA ARG A 113 0.78 -10.78 -4.31
C ARG A 113 0.55 -9.74 -5.39
N TRP A 114 0.12 -8.57 -4.97
CA TRP A 114 -0.10 -7.44 -5.88
C TRP A 114 1.24 -6.75 -6.17
N PRO A 115 1.71 -6.70 -7.42
CA PRO A 115 2.94 -5.96 -7.76
C PRO A 115 2.78 -4.47 -7.43
N LEU A 116 3.85 -3.84 -6.93
CA LEU A 116 3.94 -2.39 -6.79
C LEU A 116 4.89 -1.87 -7.87
N GLY A 117 4.46 -0.93 -8.71
CA GLY A 117 5.31 -0.34 -9.75
C GLY A 117 4.60 -0.03 -11.07
N GLU A 118 5.39 0.06 -12.14
CA GLU A 118 4.96 0.54 -13.47
C GLU A 118 3.85 -0.29 -14.11
N GLU A 119 3.71 -1.57 -13.75
CA GLU A 119 2.58 -2.42 -14.20
C GLU A 119 1.20 -1.85 -13.81
N TYR A 120 1.14 -0.93 -12.83
CA TYR A 120 -0.09 -0.24 -12.41
C TYR A 120 -0.08 1.26 -12.73
N ALA A 121 0.87 1.75 -13.54
CA ALA A 121 0.94 3.17 -13.92
C ALA A 121 -0.32 3.65 -14.66
N GLU A 122 -1.02 2.75 -15.37
CA GLU A 122 -2.27 3.06 -16.05
C GLU A 122 -3.51 2.82 -15.18
N GLY A 123 -3.36 2.16 -14.03
CA GLY A 123 -4.45 1.88 -13.09
C GLY A 123 -5.58 1.02 -13.66
N ARG A 124 -5.30 0.23 -14.71
CA ARG A 124 -6.26 -0.64 -15.37
C ARG A 124 -6.05 -2.08 -14.91
N SER A 125 -7.07 -2.69 -14.34
CA SER A 125 -7.11 -4.13 -14.18
C SER A 125 -7.79 -4.72 -15.41
N GLU A 126 -7.27 -5.84 -15.95
CA GLU A 126 -8.02 -6.56 -16.98
C GLU A 126 -9.28 -7.16 -16.32
N SER A 127 -10.43 -6.52 -16.51
CA SER A 127 -11.72 -7.08 -16.14
C SER A 127 -11.98 -8.31 -17.01
N ARG A 128 -12.20 -9.48 -16.41
CA ARG A 128 -12.49 -10.71 -17.15
C ARG A 128 -13.92 -11.15 -16.89
N PHE A 129 -14.72 -11.26 -17.95
CA PHE A 129 -16.02 -11.91 -17.89
C PHE A 129 -15.85 -13.40 -17.56
N LEU A 130 -16.76 -13.95 -16.74
CA LEU A 130 -16.79 -15.39 -16.42
C LEU A 130 -16.74 -16.28 -17.67
N ARG A 131 -17.44 -15.86 -18.73
CA ARG A 131 -17.50 -16.55 -20.03
C ARG A 131 -16.13 -16.73 -20.69
N THR A 132 -15.18 -15.84 -20.40
CA THR A 132 -13.81 -15.87 -20.96
C THR A 132 -12.79 -16.42 -19.96
N ALA A 133 -13.06 -16.31 -18.64
CA ALA A 133 -12.10 -16.62 -17.58
C ALA A 133 -12.00 -18.11 -17.20
N ARG A 134 -12.85 -19.01 -17.73
CA ARG A 134 -12.97 -20.42 -17.27
C ARG A 134 -13.03 -20.54 -15.74
N LEU A 135 -13.70 -19.60 -15.08
CA LEU A 135 -13.97 -19.68 -13.65
C LEU A 135 -15.27 -20.46 -13.45
N HIS A 136 -15.28 -21.34 -12.46
CA HIS A 136 -16.46 -22.11 -12.08
C HIS A 136 -17.58 -21.16 -11.64
N PRO A 137 -18.87 -21.47 -11.93
CA PRO A 137 -19.98 -20.63 -11.51
C PRO A 137 -19.95 -20.39 -10.00
N SER A 138 -20.34 -19.18 -9.56
CA SER A 138 -20.39 -18.84 -8.15
C SER A 138 -21.36 -19.77 -7.41
N LEU A 139 -21.11 -20.04 -6.12
CA LEU A 139 -22.02 -20.84 -5.28
C LEU A 139 -23.46 -20.28 -5.31
N THR A 140 -23.61 -18.97 -5.34
CA THR A 140 -24.90 -18.28 -5.46
C THR A 140 -25.63 -18.67 -6.76
N SER A 141 -24.92 -18.66 -7.89
CA SER A 141 -25.47 -19.04 -9.21
C SER A 141 -25.86 -20.52 -9.27
N LEU A 142 -25.08 -21.40 -8.64
CA LEU A 142 -25.39 -22.84 -8.55
C LEU A 142 -26.65 -23.09 -7.70
N ILE A 143 -26.82 -22.34 -6.62
CA ILE A 143 -27.99 -22.47 -5.74
C ILE A 143 -29.25 -21.96 -6.44
N GLN A 144 -29.20 -20.83 -7.14
CA GLN A 144 -30.35 -20.32 -7.89
C GLN A 144 -30.77 -21.25 -9.03
N ALA A 145 -29.81 -21.83 -9.78
CA ALA A 145 -30.10 -22.80 -10.83
C ALA A 145 -30.74 -24.09 -10.27
N SER A 146 -30.39 -24.49 -9.05
CA SER A 146 -31.01 -25.64 -8.37
C SER A 146 -32.42 -25.34 -7.84
N LEU A 147 -32.79 -24.08 -7.67
CA LEU A 147 -34.12 -23.65 -7.21
C LEU A 147 -35.12 -23.45 -8.37
N GLN A 148 -34.64 -23.49 -9.62
CA GLN A 148 -35.45 -23.38 -10.84
C GLN A 148 -35.74 -24.74 -11.52
N GLN A 149 -35.37 -25.86 -10.89
CA GLN A 149 -35.80 -27.23 -11.24
C GLN A 149 -36.89 -27.70 -10.29
#